data_AF-X0Z247-F1
#
_entry.id   AF-X0Z247-F1
#
_cell.length_a   1.000
_cell.length_b   1.000
_cell.length_c   1.000
_cell.angle_alpha   90.00
_cell.angle_beta   90.00
_cell.angle_gamma   90.00
#
_symmetry.space_group_name_H-M   'P 1'
#
loop_
_entity.id
_entity.type
_entity.pdbx_description
1 polymer ?
#
loop_
_entity_poly.entity_id
_entity_poly.type
_entity_poly.pdbx_seq_one_letter_code
_entity_poly.pdbx_strand_id
1 'polypeptide(L)'
;MEIKELLIITMEKDASDLHLNVGVPPVLRINGKLEKLNLPELTPQNTHEMIYSILNERRKADFEKYGELDLSYELANVARFRINVFKHRRGEGAAFRLIPEKIKSLSELNLPSIISSFTEKEKGFVLVTGPTGCGKSNSRSFSYLSFCLSLIML
;
A
#
# COMPACT_ATOMS: atom_id res chain seq x y z
N MET A 1 16.00 -4.21 -15.24
CA MET A 1 15.40 -4.53 -13.93
C MET A 1 13.91 -4.28 -14.04
N GLU A 2 13.11 -5.28 -13.73
CA GLU A 2 11.66 -5.22 -13.90
C GLU A 2 10.96 -4.74 -12.64
N ILE A 3 9.76 -4.18 -12.78
CA ILE A 3 8.95 -3.75 -11.64
C ILE A 3 8.65 -4.90 -10.67
N LYS A 4 8.45 -6.11 -11.19
CA LYS A 4 8.14 -7.30 -10.41
C LYS A 4 9.25 -7.63 -9.41
N GLU A 5 10.51 -7.49 -9.81
CA GLU A 5 11.67 -7.74 -8.95
C GLU A 5 11.70 -6.74 -7.79
N LEU A 6 11.42 -5.46 -8.05
CA LEU A 6 11.32 -4.44 -7.00
C LEU A 6 10.18 -4.70 -6.02
N LEU A 7 9.04 -5.21 -6.49
CA LEU A 7 7.91 -5.58 -5.63
C LEU A 7 8.24 -6.77 -4.73
N ILE A 8 8.98 -7.77 -5.25
CA ILE A 8 9.47 -8.90 -4.46
C ILE A 8 10.42 -8.40 -3.37
N ILE A 9 11.41 -7.56 -3.73
CA ILE A 9 12.35 -6.97 -2.76
C ILE A 9 11.62 -6.16 -1.68
N THR A 10 10.56 -5.44 -2.06
CA THR A 10 9.73 -4.68 -1.11
C THR A 10 9.13 -5.60 -0.04
N MET A 11 8.64 -6.77 -0.45
CA MET A 11 8.09 -7.76 0.46
C MET A 11 9.19 -8.44 1.30
N GLU A 12 10.28 -8.88 0.68
CA GLU A 12 11.41 -9.54 1.37
C GLU A 12 12.03 -8.67 2.46
N LYS A 13 11.99 -7.34 2.29
CA LYS A 13 12.50 -6.36 3.25
C LYS A 13 11.44 -5.87 4.26
N ASP A 14 10.25 -6.49 4.27
CA ASP A 14 9.12 -6.08 5.13
C ASP A 14 8.76 -4.58 5.00
N ALA A 15 8.97 -4.01 3.80
CA ALA A 15 8.68 -2.61 3.54
C ALA A 15 7.16 -2.38 3.39
N SER A 16 6.66 -1.27 3.93
CA SER A 16 5.25 -0.89 3.80
C SER A 16 4.93 -0.28 2.45
N ASP A 17 5.88 0.45 1.89
CA ASP A 17 5.72 1.17 0.62
C ASP A 17 7.00 1.08 -0.22
N LEU A 18 6.84 1.05 -1.54
CA LEU A 18 7.88 1.28 -2.54
C LEU A 18 7.53 2.55 -3.31
N HIS A 19 8.51 3.43 -3.46
CA HIS A 19 8.40 4.69 -4.18
C HIS A 19 9.36 4.71 -5.37
N LEU A 20 8.82 5.00 -6.55
CA LEU A 20 9.57 5.20 -7.79
C LEU A 20 9.37 6.65 -8.21
N ASN A 21 10.47 7.38 -8.39
CA ASN A 21 10.45 8.75 -8.88
C ASN A 21 11.66 8.98 -9.78
N VAL A 22 11.46 9.70 -10.88
CA VAL A 22 12.54 10.06 -11.80
C VAL A 22 13.65 10.86 -11.10
N GLY A 23 14.90 10.49 -11.37
CA GLY A 23 16.11 11.11 -10.81
C GLY A 23 16.35 10.74 -9.36
N VAL A 24 15.77 9.65 -8.87
CA VAL A 24 16.00 9.09 -7.54
C VAL A 24 16.09 7.56 -7.68
N PRO A 25 16.96 6.87 -6.93
CA PRO A 25 16.89 5.42 -6.86
C PRO A 25 15.54 4.96 -6.28
N PRO A 26 15.09 3.72 -6.53
CA PRO A 26 13.92 3.17 -5.85
C PRO A 26 14.04 3.30 -4.33
N VAL A 27 12.98 3.77 -3.67
CA VAL A 27 12.98 4.03 -2.24
C VAL A 27 11.96 3.14 -1.55
N LEU A 28 12.38 2.41 -0.53
CA LEU A 28 11.50 1.63 0.32
C LEU A 28 11.15 2.41 1.58
N ARG A 29 9.95 2.19 2.11
CA ARG A 29 9.58 2.58 3.46
C ARG A 29 9.66 1.38 4.39
N ILE A 30 10.67 1.32 5.24
CA ILE A 30 10.86 0.24 6.22
C ILE A 30 10.69 0.85 7.61
N ASN A 31 9.77 0.30 8.41
CA ASN A 31 9.47 0.80 9.76
C ASN A 31 9.25 2.33 9.82
N GLY A 32 8.58 2.88 8.81
CA GLY A 32 8.28 4.32 8.68
C GLY A 32 9.40 5.18 8.10
N LYS A 33 10.64 4.66 7.99
CA LYS A 33 11.79 5.38 7.43
C LYS A 33 11.94 5.11 5.94
N LEU A 34 12.38 6.12 5.20
CA LEU A 34 12.65 6.00 3.76
C LEU A 34 14.10 5.59 3.53
N GLU A 35 14.31 4.47 2.86
CA GLU A 35 15.61 3.89 2.57
C GLU A 35 15.77 3.72 1.05
N LYS A 36 16.80 4.36 0.48
CA LYS A 36 17.13 4.21 -0.93
C LYS A 36 17.78 2.85 -1.16
N LEU A 37 17.36 2.13 -2.19
CA LEU A 37 18.06 0.94 -2.63
C LEU A 37 19.40 1.32 -3.26
N ASN A 38 20.40 0.43 -3.14
CA ASN A 38 21.71 0.59 -3.78
C ASN A 38 21.61 0.25 -5.28
N LEU A 39 20.89 1.08 -6.01
CA LEU A 39 20.58 0.94 -7.41
C LEU A 39 20.79 2.28 -8.13
N PRO A 40 20.98 2.27 -9.46
CA PRO A 40 21.04 3.49 -10.24
C PRO A 40 19.77 4.35 -10.07
N GLU A 41 19.93 5.64 -10.29
CA GLU A 41 18.79 6.56 -10.34
C GLU A 41 17.85 6.18 -11.49
N LEU A 42 16.55 6.30 -11.24
CA LEU A 42 15.55 5.99 -12.24
C LEU A 42 15.51 7.08 -13.32
N THR A 43 15.68 6.67 -14.58
CA THR A 43 15.49 7.57 -15.73
C THR A 43 14.00 7.74 -16.05
N PRO A 44 13.60 8.80 -16.79
CA PRO A 44 12.23 8.93 -17.29
C PRO A 44 11.78 7.68 -18.07
N GLN A 45 12.66 7.17 -18.93
CA GLN A 45 12.40 6.00 -19.76
C GLN A 45 12.13 4.75 -18.91
N ASN A 46 13.01 4.46 -17.94
CA ASN A 46 12.83 3.27 -17.11
C ASN A 46 11.61 3.37 -16.19
N THR A 47 11.33 4.57 -15.66
CA THR A 47 10.15 4.79 -14.81
C THR A 47 8.86 4.58 -15.61
N HIS A 48 8.82 5.12 -16.83
CA HIS A 48 7.70 4.94 -17.75
C HIS A 48 7.48 3.47 -18.10
N GLU A 49 8.54 2.74 -18.50
CA GLU A 49 8.47 1.31 -18.80
C GLU A 49 7.95 0.49 -17.61
N MET A 50 8.44 0.76 -16.40
CA MET A 50 7.99 0.09 -15.18
C MET A 50 6.50 0.36 -14.89
N ILE A 51 6.07 1.62 -14.99
CA ILE A 51 4.67 2.01 -14.76
C ILE A 51 3.75 1.41 -15.84
N TYR A 52 4.11 1.52 -17.12
CA TYR A 52 3.25 1.06 -18.21
C TYR A 52 3.15 -0.47 -18.28
N SER A 53 4.11 -1.20 -17.71
CA SER A 53 4.07 -2.67 -17.64
C SER A 53 2.97 -3.22 -16.72
N ILE A 54 2.45 -2.42 -15.78
CA ILE A 54 1.38 -2.83 -14.84
C ILE A 54 0.01 -2.27 -15.21
N LEU A 55 -0.07 -1.41 -16.23
CA LEU A 55 -1.30 -0.78 -16.69
C LEU A 55 -1.85 -1.50 -17.93
N ASN A 56 -3.18 -1.67 -17.98
CA ASN A 56 -3.87 -2.08 -19.21
C ASN A 56 -4.15 -0.86 -20.10
N GLU A 57 -4.52 -1.07 -21.36
CA GLU A 57 -4.72 0.02 -22.33
C GLU A 57 -5.72 1.09 -21.87
N ARG A 58 -6.81 0.68 -21.21
CA ARG A 58 -7.78 1.62 -20.64
C ARG A 58 -7.14 2.51 -19.57
N ARG A 59 -6.38 1.92 -18.64
CA ARG A 59 -5.69 2.63 -17.56
C ARG A 59 -4.57 3.53 -18.07
N LYS A 60 -3.89 3.13 -19.16
CA LYS A 60 -2.90 3.99 -19.83
C LYS A 60 -3.57 5.26 -20.37
N ALA A 61 -4.69 5.11 -21.07
CA ALA A 61 -5.45 6.26 -21.57
C ALA A 61 -5.96 7.16 -20.43
N ASP A 62 -6.45 6.57 -19.33
CA ASP A 62 -6.87 7.34 -18.15
C ASP A 62 -5.68 8.10 -17.53
N PHE A 63 -4.53 7.45 -17.36
CA PHE A 63 -3.32 8.10 -16.81
C PHE A 63 -2.79 9.21 -17.73
N GLU A 64 -2.83 9.03 -19.04
CA GLU A 64 -2.43 10.06 -20.00
C GLU A 64 -3.33 11.28 -19.96
N LYS A 65 -4.64 11.06 -19.79
CA LYS A 65 -5.66 12.11 -19.74
C LYS A 65 -5.66 12.88 -18.41
N TYR A 66 -5.59 12.17 -17.28
CA TYR A 66 -5.76 12.76 -15.94
C TYR A 66 -4.44 13.04 -15.23
N GLY A 67 -3.34 12.37 -15.62
CA GLY A 67 -2.02 12.53 -15.00
C GLY A 67 -1.87 11.83 -13.64
N GLU A 68 -2.92 11.18 -13.14
CA GLU A 68 -2.91 10.35 -11.94
C GLU A 68 -3.84 9.15 -12.08
N LEU A 69 -3.55 8.07 -11.36
CA LEU A 69 -4.34 6.85 -11.36
C LEU A 69 -4.11 6.04 -10.08
N ASP A 70 -5.20 5.66 -9.41
CA ASP A 70 -5.19 4.65 -8.35
C ASP A 70 -5.65 3.30 -8.90
N LEU A 71 -4.89 2.24 -8.61
CA LEU A 71 -5.26 0.87 -8.94
C LEU A 71 -4.84 -0.12 -7.85
N SER A 72 -5.44 -1.30 -7.89
CA SER A 72 -4.93 -2.47 -7.17
C SER A 72 -4.24 -3.40 -8.16
N TYR A 73 -3.10 -3.93 -7.76
CA TYR A 73 -2.29 -4.88 -8.51
C TYR A 73 -1.98 -6.08 -7.66
N GLU A 74 -2.09 -7.26 -8.23
CA GLU A 74 -1.80 -8.52 -7.56
C GLU A 74 -0.61 -9.17 -8.24
N LEU A 75 0.44 -9.40 -7.46
CA LEU A 75 1.56 -10.21 -7.87
C LEU A 75 1.24 -11.64 -7.42
N ALA A 76 0.92 -12.49 -8.40
CA ALA A 76 0.39 -13.84 -8.16
C ALA A 76 1.22 -14.62 -7.14
N ASN A 77 0.55 -15.15 -6.10
CA ASN A 77 1.14 -15.91 -5.00
C ASN A 77 2.22 -15.18 -4.18
N VAL A 78 2.34 -13.85 -4.32
CA VAL A 78 3.32 -13.05 -3.58
C VAL A 78 2.60 -12.05 -2.68
N ALA A 79 1.89 -11.09 -3.26
CA ALA A 79 1.24 -10.03 -2.50
C ALA A 79 0.30 -9.20 -3.37
N ARG A 80 -0.58 -8.46 -2.69
CA ARG A 80 -1.41 -7.41 -3.30
C ARG A 80 -0.85 -6.04 -2.97
N PHE A 81 -0.91 -5.13 -3.93
CA PHE A 81 -0.45 -3.76 -3.81
C PHE A 81 -1.56 -2.80 -4.19
N ARG A 82 -1.69 -1.72 -3.41
CA ARG A 82 -2.38 -0.51 -3.86
C ARG A 82 -1.35 0.41 -4.49
N ILE A 83 -1.56 0.75 -5.75
CA ILE A 83 -0.64 1.56 -6.53
C ILE A 83 -1.29 2.90 -6.82
N ASN A 84 -0.56 3.96 -6.54
CA ASN A 84 -0.88 5.29 -6.99
C ASN A 84 0.20 5.72 -7.99
N VAL A 85 -0.20 6.00 -9.22
CA VAL A 85 0.66 6.50 -10.30
C VAL A 85 0.33 7.96 -10.52
N PHE A 86 1.34 8.82 -10.65
CA PHE A 86 1.14 10.27 -10.77
C PHE A 86 2.24 10.92 -11.61
N LYS A 87 1.94 12.09 -12.17
CA LYS A 87 2.92 12.98 -12.81
C LYS A 87 3.32 14.10 -11.85
N HIS A 88 4.61 14.39 -11.78
CA HIS A 88 5.18 15.49 -11.00
C HIS A 88 6.22 16.25 -11.82
N ARG A 89 6.83 17.29 -11.25
CA ARG A 89 7.76 18.19 -11.97
C ARG A 89 8.92 17.48 -12.69
N ARG A 90 9.39 16.33 -12.20
CA ARG A 90 10.52 15.59 -12.80
C ARG A 90 10.09 14.50 -13.78
N GLY A 91 8.79 14.27 -13.94
CA GLY A 91 8.25 13.20 -14.78
C GLY A 91 7.22 12.36 -14.03
N GLU A 92 7.14 11.09 -14.42
CA GLU A 92 6.22 10.12 -13.83
C GLU A 92 6.76 9.56 -12.52
N GLY A 93 5.86 9.18 -11.62
CA GLY A 93 6.17 8.56 -10.35
C GLY A 93 5.09 7.56 -9.97
N ALA A 94 5.46 6.64 -9.08
CA ALA A 94 4.53 5.66 -8.55
C ALA A 94 4.84 5.33 -7.09
N ALA A 95 3.79 5.16 -6.31
CA ALA A 95 3.84 4.67 -4.94
C ALA A 95 3.06 3.37 -4.83
N PHE A 96 3.73 2.30 -4.41
CA PHE A 96 3.17 0.98 -4.22
C PHE A 96 3.08 0.73 -2.73
N ARG A 97 1.88 0.48 -2.22
CA ARG A 97 1.65 0.12 -0.81
C ARG A 97 1.28 -1.35 -0.71
N LEU A 98 2.01 -2.08 0.12
CA LEU A 98 1.74 -3.49 0.38
C LEU A 98 0.40 -3.65 1.14
N ILE A 99 -0.50 -4.46 0.60
CA ILE A 99 -1.73 -4.90 1.26
C ILE A 99 -1.44 -6.26 1.89
N PRO A 100 -1.45 -6.40 3.23
CA PRO A 100 -1.12 -7.66 3.87
C PRO A 100 -2.21 -8.70 3.62
N GLU A 101 -1.78 -9.90 3.21
CA GLU A 101 -2.68 -11.03 2.89
C GLU A 101 -3.30 -11.66 4.14
N LYS A 102 -2.49 -11.86 5.20
CA LYS A 102 -2.98 -12.38 6.48
C LYS A 102 -3.60 -11.25 7.30
N ILE A 103 -4.91 -11.32 7.48
CA ILE A 103 -5.63 -10.54 8.48
C ILE A 103 -5.15 -10.96 9.86
N LYS A 104 -4.55 -10.04 10.63
CA LYS A 104 -4.16 -10.32 12.01
C LYS A 104 -5.41 -10.45 12.87
N SER A 105 -5.45 -11.46 13.73
CA SER A 105 -6.52 -11.62 14.72
C SER A 105 -6.44 -10.55 15.81
N LEU A 106 -7.56 -10.26 16.49
CA LEU A 106 -7.57 -9.31 17.63
C LEU A 106 -6.50 -9.63 18.70
N SER A 107 -6.22 -10.92 18.91
CA SER A 107 -5.18 -11.39 19.82
C SER A 107 -3.76 -11.08 19.34
N GLU A 108 -3.47 -11.19 18.04
CA GLU A 108 -2.17 -10.84 17.44
C GLU A 108 -1.92 -9.31 17.43
N LEU A 109 -2.98 -8.51 17.63
CA LEU A 109 -2.91 -7.05 17.65
C LEU A 109 -2.62 -6.47 19.04
N ASN A 110 -2.45 -7.31 20.07
CA ASN A 110 -2.31 -6.91 21.48
C ASN A 110 -3.38 -5.89 21.91
N LEU A 111 -4.58 -6.02 21.35
CA LEU A 111 -5.70 -5.16 21.69
C LEU A 111 -6.31 -5.63 23.02
N PRO A 112 -6.80 -4.71 23.87
CA PRO A 112 -7.50 -5.09 25.08
C PRO A 112 -8.70 -5.99 24.74
N SER A 113 -8.91 -7.04 25.55
CA SER A 113 -10.02 -7.99 25.36
C SER A 113 -11.40 -7.32 25.34
N ILE A 114 -11.53 -6.11 25.90
CA ILE A 114 -12.79 -5.35 25.81
C ILE A 114 -13.18 -5.03 24.35
N ILE A 115 -12.24 -5.01 23.41
CA ILE A 115 -12.53 -4.76 22.00
C ILE A 115 -13.34 -5.91 21.36
N SER A 116 -13.12 -7.17 21.76
CA SER A 116 -13.93 -8.29 21.27
C SER A 116 -15.38 -8.23 21.75
N SER A 117 -15.63 -7.64 22.92
CA SER A 117 -17.01 -7.47 23.41
C SER A 117 -17.86 -6.53 22.53
N PHE A 118 -17.22 -5.64 21.77
CA PHE A 118 -17.91 -4.77 20.81
C PHE A 118 -18.25 -5.50 19.51
N THR A 119 -17.49 -6.53 19.13
CA THR A 119 -17.80 -7.34 17.94
C THR A 119 -19.01 -8.26 18.17
N GLU A 120 -19.37 -8.54 19.42
CA GLU A 120 -20.54 -9.36 19.79
C GLU A 120 -21.86 -8.56 19.84
N LYS A 121 -21.82 -7.24 19.59
CA LYS A 121 -23.03 -6.39 19.62
C LYS A 121 -23.73 -6.42 18.26
N GLU A 122 -24.97 -6.88 18.23
CA GLU A 122 -25.80 -6.93 17.01
C GLU A 122 -26.17 -5.54 16.47
N LYS A 123 -26.20 -4.51 17.33
CA LYS A 123 -26.56 -3.12 16.96
C LYS A 123 -25.77 -2.13 17.81
N GLY A 124 -25.21 -1.10 17.17
CA GLY A 124 -24.50 -0.02 17.85
C GLY A 124 -23.64 0.79 16.88
N PHE A 125 -23.20 1.97 17.32
CA PHE A 125 -22.24 2.79 16.60
C PHE A 125 -20.95 2.89 17.43
N VAL A 126 -19.84 2.41 16.86
CA VAL A 126 -18.54 2.41 17.54
C VAL A 126 -17.64 3.42 16.84
N LEU A 127 -17.25 4.48 17.56
CA LEU A 127 -16.36 5.51 17.04
C LEU A 127 -14.96 5.35 17.65
N VAL A 128 -13.96 5.10 16.81
CA VAL A 128 -12.57 5.02 17.25
C VAL A 128 -11.83 6.31 16.87
N THR A 129 -11.40 7.06 17.87
CA THR A 129 -10.73 8.37 17.70
C THR A 129 -9.29 8.37 18.25
N GLY A 130 -8.55 9.47 18.06
CA GLY A 130 -7.11 9.59 18.39
C GLY A 130 -6.34 10.56 17.45
N PRO A 131 -5.10 10.94 17.77
CA PRO A 131 -4.32 11.85 16.93
C PRO A 131 -3.75 11.17 15.66
N THR A 132 -3.36 11.94 14.65
CA THR A 132 -2.72 11.41 13.44
C THR A 132 -1.42 10.67 13.82
N GLY A 133 -1.28 9.40 13.42
CA GLY A 133 -0.10 8.58 13.76
C GLY A 133 -0.23 7.69 15.00
N CYS A 134 -1.33 7.74 15.78
CA CYS A 134 -1.56 6.84 16.93
C CYS A 134 -2.04 5.42 16.57
N GLY A 135 -1.89 5.00 15.30
CA GLY A 135 -2.34 3.68 14.87
C GLY A 135 -3.78 3.60 14.35
N LYS A 136 -4.49 4.72 14.21
CA LYS A 136 -5.81 4.77 13.53
C LYS A 136 -5.80 4.41 12.04
N SER A 137 -4.68 4.59 11.37
CA SER A 137 -4.52 4.20 9.95
C SER A 137 -3.22 3.45 9.69
N ASN A 138 -2.23 3.59 10.59
CA ASN A 138 -0.87 3.05 10.40
C ASN A 138 -0.58 1.80 11.23
N SER A 139 -1.54 1.33 12.02
CA SER A 139 -1.46 0.00 12.59
C SER A 139 -2.24 -0.92 11.67
N ARG A 140 -1.61 -2.00 11.22
CA ARG A 140 -2.19 -3.19 10.58
C ARG A 140 -3.26 -3.85 11.47
N SER A 141 -4.09 -3.07 12.15
CA SER A 141 -5.03 -3.42 13.21
C SER A 141 -6.39 -2.77 12.90
N PHE A 142 -6.38 -1.55 12.35
CA PHE A 142 -7.61 -0.76 12.15
C PHE A 142 -8.35 -1.11 10.85
N SER A 143 -7.62 -1.37 9.76
CA SER A 143 -8.24 -1.94 8.55
C SER A 143 -8.93 -3.27 8.87
N TYR A 144 -8.39 -4.02 9.84
CA TYR A 144 -8.97 -5.29 10.28
C TYR A 144 -10.11 -5.11 11.27
N LEU A 145 -10.07 -4.13 12.17
CA LEU A 145 -11.20 -3.86 13.06
C LEU A 145 -12.42 -3.34 12.28
N SER A 146 -12.22 -2.43 11.32
CA SER A 146 -13.30 -1.95 10.45
C SER A 146 -13.85 -3.06 9.55
N PHE A 147 -13.00 -3.93 9.00
CA PHE A 147 -13.43 -5.02 8.14
C PHE A 147 -14.09 -6.17 8.92
N CYS A 148 -13.60 -6.48 10.12
CA CYS A 148 -14.14 -7.53 11.00
C CYS A 148 -15.48 -7.11 11.61
N LEU A 149 -15.66 -5.83 12.01
CA LEU A 149 -16.96 -5.29 12.41
C LEU A 149 -17.98 -5.29 11.26
N SER A 150 -17.54 -5.01 10.02
CA SER A 150 -18.42 -5.09 8.84
C SER A 150 -18.81 -6.53 8.47
N LEU A 151 -17.97 -7.53 8.75
CA LEU A 151 -18.26 -8.94 8.44
C LEU A 151 -19.17 -9.62 9.46
N ILE A 152 -19.22 -9.11 10.71
CA ILE A 152 -20.05 -9.65 11.79
C ILE A 152 -21.44 -9.00 11.82
N MET A 153 -21.60 -7.81 11.23
CA MET A 153 -22.89 -7.11 11.10
C MET A 153 -23.66 -7.41 9.80
N LEU A 154 -23.21 -8.37 8.99
CA LEU A 154 -23.93 -8.95 7.84
C LEU A 154 -24.34 -10.38 8.17
#